data_AF-A0A2D8B938-F1
#
_entry.id   AF-A0A2D8B938-F1
#
_cell.length_a   1.000
_cell.length_b   1.000
_cell.length_c   1.000
_cell.angle_alpha   90.00
_cell.angle_beta   90.00
_cell.angle_gamma   90.00
#
_symmetry.space_group_name_H-M   'P 1'
#
loop_
_entity.id
_entity.type
_entity.pdbx_description
1 polymer ?
#
loop_
_entity_poly.entity_id
_entity_poly.type
_entity_poly.pdbx_seq_one_letter_code
_entity_poly.pdbx_strand_id
1 'polypeptide(L)' 'MLKLDPGGSGRDVTLPAEADSAGLRYMIINAASGAENLHVKNDAAATVGTVSQNEMAEFACDGTNWTLLYIASIALG' A
#
# COMPACT_ATOMS: atom_id res chain seq x y z
N MET A 1 5.27 9.35 2.58
CA MET A 1 4.03 8.87 3.23
C MET A 1 2.86 9.26 2.36
N LEU A 2 2.02 8.29 1.98
CA LEU A 2 0.84 8.49 1.14
C LEU A 2 -0.40 8.08 1.94
N LYS A 3 -1.32 9.02 2.16
CA LYS A 3 -2.60 8.77 2.85
C LYS A 3 -3.71 8.74 1.79
N LEU A 4 -4.46 7.63 1.72
CA LEU A 4 -5.47 7.41 0.69
C LEU A 4 -6.81 7.01 1.31
N ASP A 5 -7.89 7.57 0.77
CA ASP A 5 -9.26 7.13 1.01
C ASP A 5 -9.72 6.31 -0.21
N PRO A 6 -10.21 5.07 -0.02
CA PRO A 6 -10.80 4.27 -1.10
C PRO A 6 -12.09 4.88 -1.68
N GLY A 7 -12.82 5.70 -0.93
CA GLY A 7 -13.98 6.47 -1.40
C GLY A 7 -15.31 5.71 -1.42
N GLY A 8 -15.52 4.77 -0.50
CA GLY A 8 -16.79 4.02 -0.38
C GLY A 8 -16.73 2.57 -0.86
N SER A 9 -15.59 2.14 -1.40
CA SER A 9 -15.33 0.76 -1.84
C SER A 9 -13.83 0.50 -1.91
N GLY A 10 -13.42 -0.77 -1.79
CA GLY A 10 -12.00 -1.14 -1.92
C GLY A 10 -11.36 -0.63 -3.21
N ARG A 11 -10.06 -0.29 -3.14
CA ARG A 11 -9.30 0.33 -4.24
C ARG A 11 -7.96 -0.36 -4.44
N ASP A 12 -7.59 -0.51 -5.70
CA ASP A 12 -6.23 -0.90 -6.08
C ASP A 12 -5.27 0.30 -6.06
N VAL A 13 -4.08 0.07 -5.51
CA VAL A 13 -2.96 1.01 -5.53
C VAL A 13 -1.79 0.33 -6.22
N THR A 14 -1.54 0.70 -7.48
CA THR A 14 -0.43 0.15 -8.27
C THR A 14 0.86 0.91 -7.97
N LEU A 15 1.87 0.18 -7.49
CA LEU A 15 3.23 0.69 -7.33
C LEU A 15 3.92 0.79 -8.69
N PRO A 16 4.91 1.70 -8.86
CA PRO A 16 5.69 1.79 -10.08
C PRO A 16 6.49 0.51 -10.36
N ALA A 17 6.96 0.37 -11.61
CA ALA A 17 7.80 -0.74 -12.04
C ALA A 17 9.03 -0.91 -11.12
N GLU A 18 9.35 -2.16 -10.78
CA GLU A 18 10.42 -2.47 -9.83
C GLU A 18 11.79 -2.00 -10.34
N ALA A 19 12.04 -2.14 -11.64
CA ALA A 19 13.31 -1.73 -12.27
C ALA A 19 13.61 -0.23 -12.09
N ASP A 20 12.57 0.61 -12.05
CA ASP A 20 12.69 2.06 -11.85
C ASP A 20 12.66 2.46 -10.37
N SER A 21 12.43 1.50 -9.47
CA SER A 21 12.15 1.73 -8.05
C SER A 21 13.17 1.12 -7.10
N ALA A 22 14.32 0.64 -7.61
CA ALA A 22 15.34 -0.01 -6.80
C ALA A 22 15.77 0.84 -5.58
N GLY A 23 15.63 0.28 -4.37
CA GLY A 23 15.96 0.95 -3.11
C GLY A 23 14.89 1.91 -2.58
N LEU A 24 13.78 2.12 -3.29
CA LEU A 24 12.69 2.98 -2.84
C LEU A 24 11.83 2.28 -1.77
N ARG A 25 11.21 3.12 -0.94
CA ARG A 25 10.27 2.71 0.11
C ARG A 25 9.04 3.60 0.10
N TYR A 26 7.87 2.98 0.22
CA TYR A 26 6.60 3.68 0.35
C TYR A 26 5.89 3.28 1.64
N MET A 27 5.51 4.29 2.40
CA MET A 27 4.60 4.15 3.53
C MET A 27 3.20 4.58 3.10
N ILE A 28 2.25 3.67 3.13
CA ILE A 28 0.86 3.87 2.70
C ILE A 28 -0.05 3.76 3.92
N ILE A 29 -0.94 4.73 4.10
CA ILE A 29 -1.96 4.79 5.14
C ILE A 29 -3.33 4.68 4.49
N ASN A 30 -4.15 3.74 4.97
CA ASN A 30 -5.55 3.66 4.58
C ASN A 30 -6.42 4.50 5.53
N ALA A 31 -6.94 5.59 4.99
CA ALA A 31 -7.77 6.56 5.68
C ALA A 31 -9.28 6.40 5.41
N ALA A 32 -9.72 5.21 4.98
CA ALA A 32 -11.12 4.92 4.73
C ALA A 32 -12.01 5.30 5.91
N SER A 33 -13.16 5.92 5.63
CA SER A 33 -14.22 6.14 6.62
C SER A 33 -15.07 4.89 6.89
N GLY A 34 -14.93 3.83 6.08
CA GLY A 34 -15.59 2.54 6.22
C GLY A 34 -14.60 1.36 6.19
N ALA A 35 -15.12 0.15 6.35
CA ALA A 35 -14.36 -1.10 6.27
C ALA A 35 -13.95 -1.42 4.82
N GLU A 36 -13.03 -0.62 4.28
CA GLU A 36 -12.59 -0.67 2.90
C GLU A 36 -11.08 -0.90 2.84
N ASN A 37 -10.65 -1.72 1.88
CA ASN A 37 -9.25 -2.11 1.74
C ASN A 37 -8.55 -1.31 0.63
N LEU A 38 -7.27 -1.00 0.84
CA LEU A 38 -6.34 -0.72 -0.24
C LEU A 38 -5.60 -2.00 -0.60
N HIS A 39 -5.78 -2.48 -1.83
CA HIS A 39 -4.98 -3.58 -2.38
C HIS A 39 -3.77 -2.99 -3.08
N VAL A 40 -2.62 -3.05 -2.41
CA VAL A 40 -1.36 -2.55 -2.97
C VAL A 40 -0.79 -3.62 -3.90
N LYS A 41 -0.62 -3.26 -5.16
CA LYS A 41 -0.22 -4.15 -6.25
C LYS A 41 1.10 -3.67 -6.86
N ASN A 42 1.86 -4.59 -7.44
CA ASN A 42 2.92 -4.20 -8.36
C ASN A 42 2.35 -3.85 -9.75
N ASP A 43 3.22 -3.41 -10.66
CA ASP A 43 2.86 -3.02 -12.03
C ASP A 43 2.38 -4.21 -12.90
N ALA A 44 2.73 -5.44 -12.52
CA ALA A 44 2.19 -6.69 -13.07
C ALA A 44 0.83 -7.09 -12.48
N ALA A 45 0.17 -6.21 -11.73
CA ALA A 45 -1.14 -6.39 -11.10
C ALA A 45 -1.23 -7.50 -10.03
N ALA A 46 -0.09 -8.01 -9.52
CA ALA A 46 -0.06 -8.93 -8.39
C ALA A 46 -0.15 -8.16 -7.07
N THR A 47 -0.96 -8.67 -6.13
CA THR A 47 -1.09 -8.06 -4.80
C THR A 47 0.17 -8.29 -3.98
N VAL A 48 0.81 -7.20 -3.56
CA VAL A 48 1.98 -7.18 -2.66
C VAL A 48 1.53 -7.11 -1.20
N GLY A 49 0.42 -6.41 -0.93
CA GLY A 49 -0.16 -6.32 0.40
C GLY A 49 -1.57 -5.75 0.39
N THR A 50 -2.30 -5.96 1.47
CA THR A 50 -3.61 -5.34 1.71
C THR A 50 -3.51 -4.48 2.97
N VAL A 51 -3.93 -3.23 2.88
CA VAL A 51 -3.98 -2.28 4.00
C VAL A 51 -5.44 -2.01 4.31
N SER A 52 -5.93 -2.51 5.43
CA SER A 52 -7.31 -2.37 5.88
C SER A 52 -7.55 -0.98 6.48
N GLN A 53 -8.81 -0.65 6.79
CA GLN A 53 -9.14 0.58 7.50
C GLN A 53 -8.30 0.71 8.79
N ASN A 54 -7.79 1.92 9.06
CA ASN A 54 -6.96 2.24 10.23
C ASN A 54 -5.64 1.46 10.29
N GLU A 55 -5.07 1.11 9.14
CA GLU A 55 -3.74 0.52 9.04
C GLU A 55 -2.77 1.40 8.25
N MET A 56 -1.48 1.26 8.55
CA MET A 56 -0.38 1.67 7.68
C MET A 56 0.53 0.50 7.35
N ALA A 57 1.15 0.55 6.18
CA ALA A 57 2.11 -0.45 5.74
C ALA A 57 3.32 0.21 5.07
N GLU A 58 4.49 -0.42 5.23
CA GLU A 58 5.71 -0.04 4.52
C GLU A 58 6.07 -1.11 3.47
N PHE A 59 6.25 -0.65 2.24
CA PHE A 59 6.65 -1.45 1.09
C PHE A 59 8.05 -1.02 0.64
N ALA A 60 8.93 -1.96 0.36
CA ALA A 60 10.27 -1.71 -0.15
C ALA A 60 10.52 -2.45 -1.45
N CYS A 61 11.27 -1.84 -2.36
CA CYS A 61 11.65 -2.43 -3.64
C CYS A 61 13.15 -2.72 -3.68
N ASP A 62 13.53 -3.93 -4.12
CA ASP A 62 14.93 -4.33 -4.32
C ASP A 62 15.42 -4.14 -5.76
N GLY A 63 14.58 -3.61 -6.64
CA GLY A 63 14.83 -3.47 -8.08
C GLY A 63 14.26 -4.60 -8.93
N THR A 64 13.72 -5.65 -8.32
CA THR A 64 13.08 -6.80 -8.98
C THR A 64 11.71 -7.12 -8.37
N ASN A 65 11.55 -6.96 -7.06
CA ASN A 65 10.32 -7.25 -6.33
C ASN A 65 9.95 -6.09 -5.41
N TRP A 66 8.65 -5.87 -5.26
CA TRP A 66 8.09 -5.15 -4.11
C TRP A 66 7.81 -6.13 -2.96
N THR A 67 8.21 -5.75 -1.74
CA THR A 67 7.98 -6.54 -0.52
C THR A 67 7.27 -5.70 0.53
N LEU A 68 6.23 -6.25 1.15
CA LEU A 68 5.62 -5.73 2.36
C LEU A 68 6.54 -6.01 3.56
N LEU A 69 7.04 -4.97 4.22
CA LEU A 69 7.94 -5.12 5.38
C LEU A 69 7.17 -5.28 6.70
N TYR A 70 6.14 -4.47 6.90
CA TYR A 70 5.26 -4.57 8.07
C TYR A 70 3.91 -3.91 7.80
N ILE A 71 2.92 -4.29 8.62
CA ILE A 71 1.65 -3.60 8.79
C ILE A 71 1.53 -3.21 10.27
N ALA A 72 1.03 -2.01 10.52
CA ALA A 72 0.71 -1.54 11.87
C ALA A 72 -0.72 -1.00 11.89
N SER A 73 -1.49 -1.40 12.90
CA SER A 73 -2.74 -0.71 13.24
C SER A 73 -2.42 0.65 13.83
N ILE A 74 -3.17 1.66 13.41
CA ILE A 74 -2.96 3.06 13.80
C ILE A 74 -4.28 3.67 14.27
N ALA A 75 -4.19 4.66 15.16
CA ALA A 75 -5.32 5.53 15.46
C ALA A 75 -5.32 6.69 14.47
N LEU A 76 -6.30 6.73 13.58
CA LEU A 76 -6.53 7.90 12.73
C LEU A 76 -7.44 8.87 13.48
N GLY A 77 -6.89 10.03 13.82
CA GLY A 77 -7.63 11.17 14.35
C GLY A 77 -8.25 12.04 13.26
#